data_AF-A0A7S2IVA8-F1
#
_entry.id   AF-A0A7S2IVA8-F1
#
_cell.length_a   1.000
_cell.length_b   1.000
_cell.length_c   1.000
_cell.angle_alpha   90.00
_cell.angle_beta   90.00
_cell.angle_gamma   90.00
#
_symmetry.space_group_name_H-M   'P 1'
#
loop_
_entity.id
_entity.type
_entity.pdbx_description
1 polymer ?
#
loop_
_entity_poly.entity_id
_entity_poly.type
_entity_poly.pdbx_seq_one_letter_code
_entity_poly.pdbx_strand_id
1 'polypeptide(L)'
;PPGNVVNIMDHTTKLACRWDSAEMMNTGLQAGTDTIVEIPITRFPVDLYFCPDPDEILIGPPRTVQRHTSFIDGVDLFDFQYFEISKNEATGMGPLQRQVLDVGGTLMHNQGMPKSYANRKSHHAGCSVGLDKDDFPFMPQPEGGSSVNALAIIANRFSFVF
;
A
#
# COMPACT_ATOMS: atom_id res chain seq x y z
N PRO A 1 2.69 -36.66 -1.80
CA PRO A 1 1.26 -36.81 -2.18
C PRO A 1 0.97 -35.97 -3.42
N PRO A 2 0.06 -36.35 -4.32
CA PRO A 2 -0.42 -35.42 -5.34
C PRO A 2 -1.02 -34.24 -4.56
N GLY A 3 -0.30 -33.12 -4.53
CA GLY A 3 -0.71 -31.95 -3.77
C GLY A 3 -1.97 -31.39 -4.41
N ASN A 4 -2.98 -31.09 -3.60
CA ASN A 4 -4.18 -30.40 -4.07
C ASN A 4 -3.75 -29.13 -4.81
N VAL A 5 -4.25 -28.95 -6.04
CA VAL A 5 -4.00 -27.75 -6.83
C VAL A 5 -4.51 -26.54 -6.03
N VAL A 6 -3.64 -25.56 -5.83
CA VAL A 6 -4.03 -24.27 -5.25
C VAL A 6 -4.49 -23.37 -6.39
N ASN A 7 -5.75 -23.00 -6.39
CA ASN A 7 -6.32 -22.10 -7.38
C ASN A 7 -6.29 -20.66 -6.86
N ILE A 8 -5.94 -19.73 -7.75
CA ILE A 8 -6.12 -18.30 -7.51
C ILE A 8 -7.57 -17.98 -7.86
N MET A 9 -8.37 -17.61 -6.86
CA MET A 9 -9.80 -17.33 -7.05
C MET A 9 -10.04 -15.90 -7.52
N ASP A 10 -9.19 -14.96 -7.10
CA ASP A 10 -9.35 -13.54 -7.39
C ASP A 10 -8.01 -12.79 -7.20
N HIS A 11 -7.95 -11.60 -7.75
CA HIS A 11 -6.80 -10.71 -7.69
C HIS A 11 -7.24 -9.25 -7.77
N THR A 12 -6.71 -8.42 -6.88
CA THR A 12 -6.92 -6.96 -6.88
C THR A 12 -5.58 -6.28 -6.71
N THR A 13 -5.38 -5.18 -7.42
CA THR A 13 -4.16 -4.38 -7.40
C THR A 13 -4.45 -2.94 -7.08
N LYS A 14 -3.39 -2.21 -6.74
CA LYS A 14 -3.36 -0.76 -6.81
C LYS A 14 -1.97 -0.38 -7.30
N LEU A 15 -1.89 0.01 -8.56
CA LEU A 15 -0.63 0.31 -9.24
C LEU A 15 -0.67 1.73 -9.79
N ALA A 16 0.43 2.16 -10.41
CA ALA A 16 0.46 3.43 -11.12
C ALA A 16 -0.61 3.49 -12.22
N CYS A 17 -0.99 4.70 -12.62
CA CYS A 17 -2.06 4.97 -13.58
C CYS A 17 -3.44 4.41 -13.17
N ARG A 18 -3.67 4.19 -11.87
CA ARG A 18 -4.92 3.62 -11.31
C ARG A 18 -5.28 2.27 -11.92
N TRP A 19 -4.30 1.39 -12.12
CA TRP A 19 -4.58 0.02 -12.52
C TRP A 19 -5.09 -0.80 -11.34
N ASP A 20 -6.25 -0.38 -10.85
CA ASP A 20 -6.85 -0.88 -9.62
C ASP A 20 -7.75 -2.12 -9.91
N SER A 21 -8.07 -2.35 -11.19
CA SER A 21 -8.71 -3.56 -11.67
C SER A 21 -7.79 -4.40 -12.54
N ALA A 22 -8.05 -5.71 -12.60
CA ALA A 22 -7.32 -6.62 -13.46
C ALA A 22 -7.40 -6.22 -14.95
N GLU A 23 -8.55 -5.70 -15.39
CA GLU A 23 -8.78 -5.24 -16.76
C GLU A 23 -7.93 -4.01 -17.10
N MET A 24 -7.86 -3.03 -16.19
CA MET A 24 -7.04 -1.83 -16.37
C MET A 24 -5.55 -2.18 -16.39
N MET A 25 -5.10 -3.01 -15.44
CA MET A 25 -3.73 -3.51 -15.40
C MET A 25 -3.37 -4.26 -16.69
N ASN A 26 -4.19 -5.22 -17.11
CA ASN A 26 -3.91 -6.03 -18.29
C ASN A 26 -3.89 -5.17 -19.57
N THR A 27 -4.81 -4.21 -19.70
CA THR A 27 -4.81 -3.28 -20.85
C THR A 27 -3.55 -2.44 -20.88
N GLY A 28 -3.16 -1.87 -19.74
CA GLY A 28 -1.96 -1.04 -19.62
C GLY A 28 -0.67 -1.80 -19.94
N LEU A 29 -0.55 -3.04 -19.44
CA LEU A 29 0.58 -3.93 -19.70
C LEU A 29 0.64 -4.35 -21.18
N GLN A 30 -0.50 -4.74 -21.77
CA GLN A 30 -0.56 -5.11 -23.18
C GLN A 30 -0.24 -3.94 -24.12
N ALA A 31 -0.61 -2.71 -23.72
CA ALA A 31 -0.27 -1.51 -24.45
C ALA A 31 1.20 -1.07 -24.28
N GLY A 32 1.97 -1.69 -23.37
CA GLY A 32 3.34 -1.28 -23.07
C GLY A 32 3.44 0.13 -22.49
N THR A 33 2.46 0.51 -21.65
CA THR A 33 2.34 1.88 -21.13
C THR A 33 3.50 2.20 -20.17
N ASP A 34 4.22 3.29 -20.43
CA ASP A 34 5.19 3.85 -19.49
C ASP A 34 4.45 4.60 -18.36
N THR A 35 4.69 4.18 -17.12
CA THR A 35 4.05 4.74 -15.92
C THR A 35 4.98 5.67 -15.13
N ILE A 36 6.22 5.83 -15.59
CA ILE A 36 7.25 6.59 -14.91
C ILE A 36 6.94 8.08 -15.06
N VAL A 37 6.94 8.80 -13.94
CA VAL A 37 6.77 10.25 -13.90
C VAL A 37 7.87 10.87 -13.06
N GLU A 38 8.10 12.16 -13.22
CA GLU A 38 8.94 12.91 -12.30
C GLU A 38 8.32 12.89 -10.89
N ILE A 39 9.16 12.81 -9.85
CA ILE A 39 8.70 12.81 -8.45
C ILE A 39 7.81 14.04 -8.21
N PRO A 40 6.51 13.85 -7.87
CA PRO A 40 5.60 14.96 -7.69
C PRO A 40 6.02 15.86 -6.53
N ILE A 41 5.79 17.18 -6.68
CA ILE A 41 6.02 18.16 -5.60
C ILE A 41 5.22 17.86 -4.33
N THR A 42 4.10 17.14 -4.47
CA THR A 42 3.28 16.66 -3.34
C THR A 42 3.95 15.57 -2.51
N ARG A 43 5.02 14.93 -3.03
CA ARG A 43 5.87 14.00 -2.26
C ARG A 43 6.99 14.77 -1.59
N PHE A 44 7.85 15.42 -2.38
CA PHE A 44 8.89 16.33 -1.93
C PHE A 44 9.47 17.11 -3.13
N PRO A 45 10.09 18.29 -2.91
CA PRO A 45 10.76 19.04 -3.98
C PRO A 45 12.06 18.34 -4.41
N VAL A 46 11.98 17.50 -5.46
CA VAL A 46 13.11 16.68 -5.93
C VAL A 46 14.36 17.48 -6.29
N ASP A 47 14.19 18.72 -6.78
CA ASP A 47 15.32 19.61 -7.11
C ASP A 47 16.23 19.93 -5.93
N LEU A 48 15.72 19.90 -4.69
CA LEU A 48 16.54 20.14 -3.50
C LEU A 48 17.43 18.95 -3.12
N TYR A 49 17.08 17.76 -3.60
CA TYR A 49 17.74 16.50 -3.23
C TYR A 49 18.46 15.84 -4.41
N PHE A 50 18.17 16.26 -5.64
CA PHE A 50 18.76 15.65 -6.81
C PHE A 50 20.25 15.96 -6.95
N CYS A 51 21.03 14.92 -7.19
CA CYS A 51 22.44 15.03 -7.54
C CYS A 51 22.74 14.07 -8.69
N PRO A 52 23.26 14.54 -9.83
CA PRO A 52 23.53 13.67 -10.98
C PRO A 52 24.78 12.81 -10.79
N ASP A 53 25.69 13.17 -9.87
CA ASP A 53 26.94 12.46 -9.61
C ASP A 53 26.76 11.44 -8.46
N PRO A 54 26.85 10.12 -8.74
CA PRO A 54 26.74 9.08 -7.71
C PRO A 54 27.82 9.13 -6.64
N ASP A 55 29.01 9.68 -6.92
CA ASP A 55 30.09 9.76 -5.93
C ASP A 55 29.82 10.90 -4.93
N GLU A 56 29.15 11.96 -5.37
CA GLU A 56 28.75 13.09 -4.51
C GLU A 56 27.60 12.75 -3.56
N ILE A 57 26.72 11.81 -3.90
CA ILE A 57 25.57 11.48 -3.02
C ILE A 57 26.01 10.86 -1.69
N LEU A 58 27.22 10.27 -1.65
CA LEU A 58 27.81 9.67 -0.46
C LEU A 58 28.44 10.72 0.48
N ILE A 59 28.56 11.97 0.03
CA ILE A 59 29.25 13.05 0.74
C ILE A 59 28.26 14.21 0.96
N GLY A 60 27.90 14.45 2.22
CA GLY A 60 27.02 15.57 2.62
C GLY A 60 25.60 15.14 3.03
N PRO A 61 24.61 16.05 2.99
CA PRO A 61 23.22 15.72 3.35
C PRO A 61 22.62 14.69 2.37
N PRO A 62 21.56 13.94 2.76
CA PRO A 62 20.95 12.93 1.89
C PRO A 62 20.53 13.52 0.53
N ARG A 63 21.06 12.94 -0.55
CA ARG A 63 20.78 13.28 -1.96
C ARG A 63 20.36 12.03 -2.74
N THR A 64 19.76 12.19 -3.91
CA THR A 64 19.29 11.11 -4.78
C THR A 64 19.71 11.34 -6.22
N VAL A 65 20.13 10.26 -6.90
CA VAL A 65 20.32 10.24 -8.36
C VAL A 65 19.01 9.96 -9.12
N GLN A 66 17.95 9.59 -8.40
CA GLN A 66 16.66 9.24 -8.98
C GLN A 66 15.70 10.43 -8.94
N ARG A 67 15.18 10.81 -10.11
CA ARG A 67 14.13 11.84 -10.26
C ARG A 67 12.82 11.30 -10.79
N HIS A 68 12.82 10.08 -11.33
CA HIS A 68 11.70 9.52 -12.04
C HIS A 68 11.32 8.18 -11.42
N THR A 69 10.05 8.01 -11.08
CA THR A 69 9.53 6.74 -10.57
C THR A 69 8.01 6.69 -10.77
N SER A 70 7.43 5.52 -10.55
CA SER A 70 5.98 5.31 -10.64
C SER A 70 5.35 5.49 -9.25
N PHE A 71 4.14 6.06 -9.22
CA PHE A 71 3.42 6.32 -7.98
C PHE A 71 2.01 5.76 -8.04
N ILE A 72 1.53 5.22 -6.91
CA ILE A 72 0.11 5.00 -6.70
C ILE A 72 -0.59 6.31 -6.36
N ASP A 73 -1.82 6.45 -6.82
CA ASP A 73 -2.69 7.57 -6.49
C ASP A 73 -3.32 7.40 -5.11
N GLY A 74 -3.57 8.53 -4.43
CA GLY A 74 -4.37 8.54 -3.20
C GLY A 74 -3.76 7.74 -2.05
N VAL A 75 -2.43 7.66 -1.94
CA VAL A 75 -1.74 6.95 -0.86
C VAL A 75 -2.15 7.43 0.55
N ASP A 76 -2.57 8.71 0.65
CA ASP A 76 -3.02 9.34 1.88
C ASP A 76 -4.53 9.15 2.16
N LEU A 77 -5.29 8.66 1.18
CA LEU A 77 -6.73 8.42 1.30
C LEU A 77 -7.00 7.07 1.96
N PHE A 78 -7.98 7.02 2.87
CA PHE A 78 -8.39 5.80 3.55
C PHE A 78 -9.79 5.93 4.15
N ASP A 79 -10.67 4.97 3.85
CA ASP A 79 -12.02 4.90 4.42
C ASP A 79 -12.01 4.26 5.82
N PHE A 80 -11.57 5.03 6.81
CA PHE A 80 -11.50 4.56 8.18
C PHE A 80 -12.88 4.18 8.77
N GLN A 81 -13.97 4.75 8.26
CA GLN A 81 -15.32 4.46 8.75
C GLN A 81 -15.76 3.05 8.34
N TYR A 82 -15.53 2.66 7.10
CA TYR A 82 -15.80 1.31 6.64
C TYR A 82 -15.10 0.27 7.51
N PHE A 83 -13.82 0.51 7.84
CA PHE A 83 -13.03 -0.39 8.67
C PHE A 83 -13.31 -0.28 10.18
N GLU A 84 -14.23 0.59 10.62
CA GLU A 84 -14.53 0.86 12.03
C GLU A 84 -13.29 1.29 12.84
N ILE A 85 -12.37 2.02 12.19
CA ILE A 85 -11.16 2.56 12.79
C ILE A 85 -11.42 4.02 13.18
N SER A 86 -11.01 4.43 14.38
CA SER A 86 -11.18 5.82 14.81
C SER A 86 -10.34 6.77 13.95
N LYS A 87 -10.81 8.02 13.76
CA LYS A 87 -10.06 9.03 12.99
C LYS A 87 -8.65 9.26 13.54
N ASN A 88 -8.49 9.28 14.87
CA ASN A 88 -7.18 9.48 15.51
C ASN A 88 -6.23 8.31 15.20
N GLU A 89 -6.73 7.08 15.28
CA GLU A 89 -5.94 5.90 14.92
C GLU A 89 -5.58 5.92 13.44
N ALA A 90 -6.56 6.15 12.55
CA ALA A 90 -6.35 6.19 11.10
C ALA A 90 -5.33 7.25 10.66
N THR A 91 -5.29 8.38 11.37
CA THR A 91 -4.30 9.45 11.11
C THR A 91 -2.89 8.97 11.45
N GLY A 92 -2.73 8.19 12.52
CA GLY A 92 -1.45 7.58 12.88
C GLY A 92 -1.05 6.43 11.96
N MET A 93 -1.98 5.71 11.33
CA MET A 93 -1.66 4.51 10.56
C MET A 93 -0.74 4.78 9.37
N GLY A 94 0.37 4.02 9.29
CA GLY A 94 1.25 4.04 8.14
C GLY A 94 0.52 3.72 6.82
N PRO A 95 0.88 4.36 5.70
CA PRO A 95 0.21 4.14 4.42
C PRO A 95 0.17 2.67 3.99
N LEU A 96 1.24 1.91 4.22
CA LEU A 96 1.29 0.48 3.87
C LEU A 96 0.20 -0.33 4.57
N GLN A 97 -0.07 -0.04 5.85
CA GLN A 97 -1.16 -0.67 6.58
C GLN A 97 -2.53 -0.33 5.99
N ARG A 98 -2.73 0.95 5.64
CA ARG A 98 -3.97 1.44 5.03
C ARG A 98 -4.19 0.81 3.65
N GLN A 99 -3.15 0.70 2.83
CA GLN A 99 -3.24 0.08 1.50
C GLN A 99 -3.52 -1.42 1.57
N VAL A 100 -2.95 -2.15 2.53
CA VAL A 100 -3.28 -3.59 2.71
C VAL A 100 -4.75 -3.78 3.07
N LEU A 101 -5.30 -2.93 3.95
CA LEU A 101 -6.73 -2.96 4.27
C LEU A 101 -7.61 -2.58 3.07
N ASP A 102 -7.24 -1.53 2.33
CA ASP A 102 -7.98 -1.03 1.17
C ASP A 102 -8.04 -2.06 0.03
N VAL A 103 -6.88 -2.56 -0.39
CA VAL A 103 -6.76 -3.54 -1.48
C VAL A 103 -7.36 -4.88 -1.08
N GLY A 104 -7.04 -5.37 0.13
CA GLY A 104 -7.61 -6.63 0.62
C GLY A 104 -9.11 -6.52 0.89
N GLY A 105 -9.61 -5.37 1.35
CA GLY A 105 -11.03 -5.14 1.53
C GLY A 105 -11.80 -5.10 0.21
N THR A 106 -11.19 -4.53 -0.84
CA THR A 106 -11.72 -4.56 -2.20
C THR A 106 -11.76 -6.00 -2.74
N LEU A 107 -10.70 -6.78 -2.56
CA LEU A 107 -10.66 -8.20 -2.91
C LEU A 107 -11.79 -8.99 -2.23
N MET A 108 -11.94 -8.80 -0.92
CA MET A 108 -12.99 -9.46 -0.13
C MET A 108 -14.39 -9.02 -0.59
N HIS A 109 -14.57 -7.75 -0.92
CA HIS A 109 -15.82 -7.24 -1.48
C HIS A 109 -16.16 -7.88 -2.83
N ASN A 110 -15.18 -7.99 -3.74
CA ASN A 110 -15.33 -8.62 -5.06
C ASN A 110 -15.70 -10.11 -4.95
N GLN A 111 -15.20 -10.79 -3.92
CA GLN A 111 -15.58 -12.17 -3.58
C GLN A 111 -16.98 -12.29 -2.93
N GLY A 112 -17.72 -11.20 -2.78
CA GLY A 112 -19.02 -11.20 -2.11
C GLY A 112 -18.92 -11.37 -0.59
N MET A 113 -17.75 -11.11 -0.02
CA MET A 113 -17.45 -11.20 1.41
C MET A 113 -17.06 -9.83 1.99
N PRO A 114 -17.93 -8.80 1.92
CA PRO A 114 -17.64 -7.51 2.53
C PRO A 114 -17.42 -7.66 4.04
N LYS A 115 -16.84 -6.64 4.70
CA LYS A 115 -16.51 -6.68 6.13
C LYS A 115 -17.69 -7.10 7.00
N SER A 116 -18.90 -6.61 6.71
CA SER A 116 -20.15 -6.94 7.42
C SER A 116 -20.57 -8.41 7.32
N TYR A 117 -20.06 -9.13 6.33
CA TYR A 117 -20.23 -10.58 6.18
C TYR A 117 -19.09 -11.34 6.85
N ALA A 118 -17.84 -10.96 6.56
CA ALA A 118 -16.63 -11.62 7.08
C ALA A 118 -16.59 -11.59 8.62
N ASN A 119 -16.92 -10.45 9.24
CA ASN A 119 -16.89 -10.31 10.70
C ASN A 119 -17.99 -11.10 11.46
N ARG A 120 -18.95 -11.70 10.76
CA ARG A 120 -20.05 -12.49 11.35
C ARG A 120 -19.89 -13.99 11.15
N LYS A 121 -18.93 -14.42 10.32
CA LYS A 121 -18.72 -15.83 10.00
C LYS A 121 -17.27 -16.19 10.23
N SER A 122 -17.03 -17.26 10.97
CA SER A 122 -15.67 -17.76 11.14
C SER A 122 -15.14 -18.30 9.82
N HIS A 123 -13.97 -17.81 9.42
CA HIS A 123 -13.23 -18.27 8.25
C HIS A 123 -11.94 -18.94 8.71
N HIS A 124 -11.66 -20.14 8.21
CA HIS A 124 -10.37 -20.79 8.42
C HIS A 124 -9.41 -20.34 7.32
N ALA A 125 -8.93 -19.10 7.45
CA ALA A 125 -8.07 -18.42 6.49
C ALA A 125 -6.81 -17.88 7.17
N GLY A 126 -5.72 -17.77 6.41
CA GLY A 126 -4.50 -17.11 6.83
C GLY A 126 -4.26 -15.85 5.99
N CYS A 127 -3.71 -14.81 6.61
CA CYS A 127 -3.25 -13.60 5.93
C CYS A 127 -1.72 -13.54 5.99
N SER A 128 -1.09 -13.40 4.83
CA SER A 128 0.35 -13.23 4.69
C SER A 128 0.62 -11.97 3.88
N VAL A 129 1.47 -11.09 4.39
CA VAL A 129 1.83 -9.82 3.73
C VAL A 129 3.35 -9.74 3.64
N GLY A 130 3.87 -9.44 2.45
CA GLY A 130 5.29 -9.20 2.20
C GLY A 130 5.58 -7.71 2.05
N LEU A 131 6.58 -7.20 2.77
CA LEU A 131 6.99 -5.80 2.78
C LEU A 131 8.51 -5.73 2.95
N ASP A 132 9.16 -4.78 2.30
CA ASP A 132 10.60 -4.50 2.41
C ASP A 132 10.90 -3.09 2.94
N LYS A 133 9.94 -2.16 2.83
CA LYS A 133 10.07 -0.77 3.28
C LYS A 133 9.24 -0.49 4.53
N ASP A 134 9.81 0.30 5.43
CA ASP A 134 9.13 0.85 6.60
C ASP A 134 9.69 2.23 6.96
N ASP A 135 9.45 3.19 6.07
CA ASP A 135 9.99 4.56 6.22
C ASP A 135 9.09 5.44 7.09
N PHE A 136 7.81 5.08 7.23
CA PHE A 136 6.80 5.89 7.89
C PHE A 136 7.10 6.20 9.38
N PRO A 137 7.68 5.29 10.19
CA PRO A 137 8.10 5.60 11.56
C PRO A 137 9.12 6.73 11.68
N PHE A 138 9.90 6.99 10.62
CA PHE A 138 10.93 8.02 10.60
C PHE A 138 10.41 9.38 10.11
N MET A 139 9.14 9.45 9.68
CA MET A 139 8.50 10.69 9.26
C MET A 139 7.95 11.47 10.47
N PRO A 140 7.68 12.79 10.33
CA PRO A 140 6.95 13.56 11.34
C PRO A 140 5.62 12.90 11.66
N GLN A 141 5.43 12.52 12.93
CA GLN A 141 4.24 11.81 13.37
C GLN A 141 3.11 12.79 13.71
N PRO A 142 1.86 12.48 13.35
CA PRO A 142 0.71 13.30 13.76
C PRO A 142 0.49 13.23 15.27
N GLU A 143 0.09 14.34 15.88
CA GLU A 143 -0.24 14.40 17.31
C GLU A 143 -1.40 13.42 17.63
N GLY A 144 -1.19 12.53 18.60
CA GLY A 144 -2.23 11.61 19.09
C GLY A 144 -2.38 10.28 18.33
N GLY A 145 -1.49 9.96 17.40
CA GLY A 145 -1.45 8.67 16.71
C GLY A 145 -0.37 7.75 17.28
N SER A 146 -0.71 6.86 18.22
CA SER A 146 0.21 5.80 18.63
C SER A 146 0.11 4.64 17.62
N SER A 147 0.63 4.83 16.40
CA SER A 147 0.71 3.72 15.45
C SER A 147 2.00 2.95 15.65
N VAL A 148 1.83 1.77 16.24
CA VAL A 148 2.79 0.68 16.11
C VAL A 148 2.79 0.23 14.65
N ASN A 149 3.64 0.83 13.81
CA ASN A 149 3.90 0.41 12.43
C ASN A 149 4.72 -0.89 12.34
N ALA A 150 4.71 -1.70 13.40
CA ALA A 150 5.39 -2.99 13.38
C ALA A 150 4.84 -3.83 12.21
N LEU A 151 5.73 -4.41 11.41
CA LEU A 151 5.35 -5.17 10.21
C LEU A 151 4.30 -6.27 10.50
N ALA A 152 4.39 -6.92 11.65
CA ALA A 152 3.42 -7.93 12.08
C ALA A 152 1.98 -7.39 12.20
N ILE A 153 1.83 -6.12 12.57
CA ILE A 153 0.53 -5.48 12.75
C ILE A 153 -0.20 -5.27 11.42
N ILE A 154 0.52 -5.21 10.29
CA ILE A 154 -0.09 -5.04 8.98
C ILE A 154 -0.93 -6.28 8.60
N ALA A 155 -0.34 -7.47 8.72
CA ALA A 155 -1.07 -8.72 8.51
C ALA A 155 -2.12 -8.97 9.61
N ASN A 156 -1.76 -8.77 10.88
CA ASN A 156 -2.66 -9.04 12.01
C ASN A 156 -3.90 -8.12 11.99
N ARG A 157 -3.76 -6.87 11.56
CA ARG A 157 -4.91 -5.96 11.45
C ARG A 157 -5.88 -6.41 10.36
N PHE A 158 -5.37 -6.90 9.22
CA PHE A 158 -6.23 -7.46 8.19
C PHE A 158 -7.05 -8.64 8.73
N SER A 159 -6.38 -9.60 9.37
CA SER A 159 -7.02 -10.77 10.01
C SER A 159 -7.96 -10.42 11.18
N PHE A 160 -7.82 -9.24 11.78
CA PHE A 160 -8.73 -8.76 12.82
C PHE A 160 -9.99 -8.14 12.23
N VAL A 161 -9.86 -7.48 11.08
CA VAL A 161 -10.96 -6.77 10.40
C VAL A 161 -11.84 -7.73 9.60
N PHE A 162 -11.27 -8.79 9.01
CA PHE A 162 -11.91 -9.78 8.15
C PHE A 162 -11.74 -11.19 8.69
#